data_AF-A0A2I0WM45-F1
#
_entry.id   AF-A0A2I0WM45-F1
#
_cell.length_a   1.000
_cell.length_b   1.000
_cell.length_c   1.000
_cell.angle_alpha   90.00
_cell.angle_beta   90.00
_cell.angle_gamma   90.00
#
_symmetry.space_group_name_H-M   'P 1'
#
loop_
_entity.id
_entity.type
_entity.pdbx_description
1 polymer ?
#
loop_
_entity_poly.entity_id
_entity_poly.type
_entity_poly.pdbx_seq_one_letter_code
_entity_poly.pdbx_strand_id
1 'polypeptide(L)'
;MNEIMTGSVDTRSVVSKMTLALLEDSGWYRANYSMADHLGWGRNQGTEFVTLPCNLWKAAYHCNTTQLSGCTYNREAEGYCPIVSYSGDLPQWAQYFPQANKGGQSSLADYCTYFVAYSDGSCTDTNSARSPDRMLGEVRASNSRCMASSLVRTGFVRGSMTQGNGCYQHRCTNNTLEVAVDGVWKVCPEVGGPIQFPGFNGELICPAYHELCSAIPVPVNGQCPASCSLNGDCINGKCFCFLGFYGHDCSMQSCPNNCSGHGACHSNGICACENGRTGIDCSTAICDEQCSLHGGVCDNGVCEFRCSDYAGYTCQNSSMLLPSLSICSDVLARDGFEQHCAPSEPSILQQLEAAVVMPNYNRLMPAGQTLLSILDNGYCAAAAKRLACWISIQRCDKDGDNRLRVCHSACRSYNSACGAGLDCSDQTLFSSEEEGVEQCTGYGEIRPSWVRRFRNFYSRNHSR
;
A
#
# COMPACT_ATOMS: atom_id res chain seq x y z
N MET A 1 11.61 3.68 2.17
CA MET A 1 10.67 2.83 2.93
C MET A 1 11.26 1.44 3.00
N ASN A 2 12.07 1.15 4.01
CA ASN A 2 12.76 -0.13 4.11
C ASN A 2 12.50 -0.81 5.45
N GLU A 3 11.38 -0.52 6.10
CA GLU A 3 10.96 -1.23 7.31
C GLU A 3 10.57 -2.68 6.96
N ILE A 4 10.87 -3.65 7.82
CA ILE A 4 10.60 -5.07 7.53
C ILE A 4 9.10 -5.40 7.33
N MET A 5 8.21 -4.63 7.94
CA MET A 5 6.76 -4.78 7.88
C MET A 5 6.09 -3.82 6.89
N THR A 6 6.83 -3.21 5.93
CA THR A 6 6.15 -2.48 4.85
C THR A 6 5.42 -3.45 3.92
N GLY A 7 4.39 -2.98 3.21
CA GLY A 7 3.74 -3.74 2.13
C GLY A 7 4.59 -3.98 0.88
N SER A 8 5.86 -3.57 0.89
CA SER A 8 6.82 -3.70 -0.20
C SER A 8 8.15 -4.29 0.31
N VAL A 9 8.84 -5.05 -0.55
CA VAL A 9 10.13 -5.65 -0.21
C VAL A 9 11.25 -4.72 -0.67
N ASP A 10 12.11 -4.30 0.27
CA ASP A 10 13.36 -3.60 -0.01
C ASP A 10 14.56 -4.57 0.17
N THR A 11 15.56 -4.42 -0.68
CA THR A 11 16.84 -5.18 -0.64
C THR A 11 17.56 -5.11 0.71
N ARG A 12 17.30 -4.05 1.50
CA ARG A 12 17.81 -3.90 2.88
C ARG A 12 16.69 -3.50 3.83
N SER A 13 15.85 -4.48 4.14
CA SER A 13 14.81 -4.33 5.17
C SER A 13 15.44 -4.18 6.56
N VAL A 14 14.90 -3.29 7.40
CA VAL A 14 15.35 -3.01 8.76
C VAL A 14 14.29 -3.39 9.78
N VAL A 15 14.70 -4.05 10.87
CA VAL A 15 13.81 -4.30 12.01
C VAL A 15 13.90 -3.10 12.94
N SER A 16 13.02 -2.12 12.74
CA SER A 16 13.09 -0.86 13.47
C SER A 16 12.47 -0.95 14.87
N LYS A 17 12.65 0.11 15.66
CA LYS A 17 11.92 0.26 16.92
C LYS A 17 10.40 0.25 16.75
N MET A 18 9.88 0.62 15.58
CA MET A 18 8.43 0.62 15.31
C MET A 18 7.90 -0.82 15.28
N THR A 19 8.54 -1.72 14.53
CA THR A 19 8.14 -3.14 14.51
C THR A 19 8.31 -3.81 15.86
N LEU A 20 9.42 -3.52 16.56
CA LEU A 20 9.62 -4.07 17.90
C LEU A 20 8.54 -3.60 18.89
N ALA A 21 8.13 -2.33 18.82
CA ALA A 21 7.05 -1.79 19.64
C ALA A 21 5.71 -2.48 19.32
N LEU A 22 5.37 -2.63 18.03
CA LEU A 22 4.15 -3.35 17.61
C LEU A 22 4.10 -4.78 18.17
N LEU A 23 5.22 -5.51 18.14
CA LEU A 23 5.31 -6.86 18.70
C LEU A 23 5.20 -6.87 20.22
N GLU A 24 5.75 -5.88 20.91
CA GLU A 24 5.61 -5.76 22.37
C GLU A 24 4.17 -5.41 22.77
N ASP A 25 3.53 -4.47 22.07
CA ASP A 25 2.15 -4.04 22.31
C ASP A 25 1.12 -5.16 22.07
N SER A 26 1.45 -6.16 21.25
CA SER A 26 0.63 -7.36 21.10
C SER A 26 0.48 -8.18 22.40
N GLY A 27 1.36 -7.97 23.38
CA GLY A 27 1.42 -8.71 24.64
C GLY A 27 2.04 -10.10 24.54
N TRP A 28 2.43 -10.55 23.34
CA TRP A 28 3.06 -11.86 23.13
C TRP A 28 4.58 -11.85 23.34
N TYR A 29 5.20 -10.69 23.21
CA TYR A 29 6.65 -10.54 23.24
C TYR A 29 7.07 -9.42 24.18
N ARG A 30 8.34 -9.47 24.61
CA ARG A 30 9.01 -8.36 25.28
C ARG A 30 10.19 -7.93 24.41
N ALA A 31 10.15 -6.71 23.92
CA ALA A 31 11.10 -6.25 22.91
C ALA A 31 12.44 -5.82 23.53
N ASN A 32 13.54 -6.22 22.89
CA ASN A 32 14.86 -5.68 23.20
C ASN A 32 15.22 -4.56 22.21
N TYR A 33 14.86 -3.32 22.54
CA TYR A 33 15.10 -2.15 21.68
C TYR A 33 16.57 -1.84 21.41
N SER A 34 17.51 -2.43 22.15
CA SER A 34 18.94 -2.30 21.86
C SER A 34 19.37 -3.02 20.58
N MET A 35 18.56 -3.98 20.10
CA MET A 35 18.78 -4.73 18.86
C MET A 35 18.09 -4.09 17.65
N ALA A 36 17.39 -2.96 17.84
CA ALA A 36 16.66 -2.31 16.77
C ALA A 36 17.61 -1.74 15.72
N ASP A 37 17.34 -2.05 14.46
CA ASP A 37 18.01 -1.43 13.33
C ASP A 37 17.60 0.04 13.17
N HIS A 38 18.43 0.77 12.44
CA HIS A 38 18.20 2.18 12.19
C HIS A 38 17.26 2.42 11.00
N LEU A 39 16.04 2.90 11.26
CA LEU A 39 15.14 3.39 10.23
C LEU A 39 15.45 4.84 9.89
N GLY A 40 16.05 5.07 8.71
CA GLY A 40 16.39 6.41 8.24
C GLY A 40 15.23 7.16 7.58
N TRP A 41 14.27 6.45 6.99
CA TRP A 41 13.16 7.06 6.27
C TRP A 41 12.26 7.86 7.20
N GLY A 42 12.06 9.15 6.92
CA GLY A 42 11.22 10.05 7.73
C GLY A 42 11.86 10.48 9.06
N ARG A 43 13.10 10.07 9.34
CA ARG A 43 13.76 10.39 10.60
C ARG A 43 14.01 11.90 10.72
N ASN A 44 13.65 12.46 11.88
CA ASN A 44 13.82 13.88 12.21
C ASN A 44 13.20 14.85 11.18
N GLN A 45 12.18 14.41 10.42
CA GLN A 45 11.48 15.28 9.47
C GLN A 45 10.37 16.11 10.11
N GLY A 46 10.10 15.90 11.40
CA GLY A 46 9.04 16.56 12.16
C GLY A 46 7.66 15.99 11.85
N THR A 47 6.65 16.49 12.57
CA THR A 47 5.26 16.03 12.42
C THR A 47 4.70 16.32 11.03
N GLU A 48 5.15 17.40 10.38
CA GLU A 48 4.77 17.78 9.02
C GLU A 48 4.95 16.64 8.01
N PHE A 49 5.96 15.78 8.21
CA PHE A 49 6.22 14.64 7.34
C PHE A 49 5.08 13.61 7.34
N VAL A 50 4.35 13.49 8.45
CA VAL A 50 3.26 12.51 8.62
C VAL A 50 1.89 13.16 8.45
N THR A 51 1.77 14.47 8.75
CA THR A 51 0.47 15.17 8.75
C THR A 51 0.18 15.94 7.48
N LEU A 52 1.20 16.32 6.70
CA LEU A 52 1.02 17.10 5.47
C LEU A 52 1.13 16.23 4.21
N PRO A 53 0.43 16.62 3.13
CA PRO A 53 0.60 16.00 1.82
C PRO A 53 2.06 15.94 1.38
N CYS A 54 2.46 14.83 0.77
CA CYS A 54 3.86 14.55 0.46
C CYS A 54 4.49 15.45 -0.62
N ASN A 55 3.69 16.19 -1.38
CA ASN A 55 4.19 17.27 -2.25
C ASN A 55 4.81 18.44 -1.47
N LEU A 56 4.56 18.52 -0.15
CA LEU A 56 5.19 19.49 0.75
C LEU A 56 6.45 18.94 1.44
N TRP A 57 6.76 17.66 1.26
CA TRP A 57 8.01 17.10 1.79
C TRP A 57 9.23 17.78 1.17
N LYS A 58 10.30 17.86 1.95
CA LYS A 58 11.52 18.58 1.60
C LYS A 58 12.61 17.62 1.13
N ALA A 59 13.54 18.14 0.33
CA ALA A 59 14.74 17.44 -0.11
C ALA A 59 14.45 16.09 -0.83
N ALA A 60 15.24 15.05 -0.54
CA ALA A 60 15.21 13.77 -1.24
C ALA A 60 13.96 12.91 -0.98
N TYR A 61 13.06 13.36 -0.10
CA TYR A 61 11.78 12.70 0.14
C TYR A 61 10.72 13.03 -0.90
N HIS A 62 10.91 14.06 -1.73
CA HIS A 62 9.97 14.44 -2.77
C HIS A 62 10.66 14.74 -4.10
N CYS A 63 10.02 14.37 -5.19
CA CYS A 63 10.43 14.72 -6.54
C CYS A 63 9.21 15.02 -7.42
N ASN A 64 9.35 15.95 -8.38
CA ASN A 64 8.22 16.46 -9.17
C ASN A 64 8.44 16.42 -10.69
N THR A 65 9.56 15.86 -11.15
CA THR A 65 9.89 15.76 -12.57
C THR A 65 10.58 14.44 -12.89
N THR A 66 10.24 13.85 -14.04
CA THR A 66 10.90 12.65 -14.57
C THR A 66 12.18 12.97 -15.35
N GLN A 67 12.45 14.25 -15.62
CA GLN A 67 13.55 14.68 -16.48
C GLN A 67 14.91 14.72 -15.77
N LEU A 68 14.91 14.68 -14.43
CA LEU A 68 16.11 14.79 -13.62
C LEU A 68 16.28 13.51 -12.79
N SER A 69 17.49 12.96 -12.82
CA SER A 69 17.92 12.03 -11.78
C SER A 69 18.18 12.78 -10.47
N GLY A 70 18.16 12.06 -9.36
CA GLY A 70 18.49 12.62 -8.05
C GLY A 70 19.12 11.59 -7.14
N CYS A 71 19.18 11.92 -5.86
CA CYS A 71 19.70 11.03 -4.83
C CYS A 71 18.56 10.47 -4.01
N THR A 72 18.64 9.17 -3.71
CA THR A 72 17.81 8.53 -2.69
C THR A 72 17.93 9.24 -1.34
N TYR A 73 16.91 9.12 -0.48
CA TYR A 73 16.86 9.81 0.81
C TYR A 73 18.08 9.57 1.72
N ASN A 74 18.63 8.35 1.68
CA ASN A 74 19.82 7.94 2.43
C ASN A 74 21.13 8.21 1.66
N ARG A 75 21.03 8.75 0.43
CA ARG A 75 22.14 9.04 -0.48
C ARG A 75 22.98 7.82 -0.81
N GLU A 76 22.48 6.60 -0.64
CA GLU A 76 23.25 5.38 -0.94
C GLU A 76 23.24 5.03 -2.42
N ALA A 77 22.28 5.58 -3.17
CA ALA A 77 22.16 5.36 -4.60
C ALA A 77 21.67 6.60 -5.33
N GLU A 78 22.08 6.68 -6.59
CA GLU A 78 21.44 7.51 -7.59
C GLU A 78 20.08 6.93 -7.94
N GLY A 79 19.12 7.81 -8.19
CA GLY A 79 17.75 7.42 -8.38
C GLY A 79 17.01 8.25 -9.42
N TYR A 80 15.80 7.80 -9.72
CA TYR A 80 14.86 8.45 -10.61
C TYR A 80 13.55 8.74 -9.88
N CYS A 81 12.77 9.64 -10.46
CA CYS A 81 11.44 9.99 -9.96
C CYS A 81 10.37 9.22 -10.76
N PRO A 82 9.72 8.19 -10.19
CA PRO A 82 8.70 7.41 -10.88
C PRO A 82 7.36 8.14 -10.87
N ILE A 83 7.15 9.01 -11.85
CA ILE A 83 5.85 9.69 -12.08
C ILE A 83 5.12 8.98 -13.21
N VAL A 84 3.87 8.59 -12.97
CA VAL A 84 3.00 7.91 -13.93
C VAL A 84 1.74 8.72 -14.18
N SER A 85 1.21 8.56 -15.40
CA SER A 85 -0.12 9.04 -15.77
C SER A 85 -1.08 7.85 -15.74
N TYR A 86 -2.13 7.95 -14.94
CA TYR A 86 -3.19 6.95 -14.83
C TYR A 86 -4.26 7.19 -15.89
N SER A 87 -5.02 6.13 -16.22
CA SER A 87 -6.13 6.18 -17.17
C SER A 87 -7.33 6.98 -16.65
N GLY A 88 -7.45 7.12 -15.32
CA GLY A 88 -8.44 7.94 -14.63
C GLY A 88 -7.80 8.82 -13.56
N ASP A 89 -8.61 9.70 -12.98
CA ASP A 89 -8.16 10.60 -11.93
C ASP A 89 -7.84 9.84 -10.64
N LEU A 90 -6.78 10.26 -9.96
CA LEU A 90 -6.45 9.76 -8.62
C LEU A 90 -7.48 10.28 -7.60
N PRO A 91 -7.66 9.61 -6.46
CA PRO A 91 -8.48 10.13 -5.36
C PRO A 91 -8.04 11.54 -4.95
N GLN A 92 -8.98 12.41 -4.54
CA GLN A 92 -8.67 13.81 -4.23
C GLN A 92 -7.55 13.99 -3.19
N TRP A 93 -7.44 13.08 -2.22
CA TRP A 93 -6.37 13.08 -1.21
C TRP A 93 -4.98 12.71 -1.78
N ALA A 94 -4.92 12.05 -2.94
CA ALA A 94 -3.71 11.60 -3.63
C ALA A 94 -3.31 12.49 -4.83
N GLN A 95 -4.04 13.58 -5.08
CA GLN A 95 -3.77 14.48 -6.21
C GLN A 95 -2.71 15.52 -5.85
N TYR A 96 -1.45 15.18 -6.08
CA TYR A 96 -0.30 16.03 -5.77
C TYR A 96 0.17 16.92 -6.93
N PHE A 97 -0.30 16.62 -8.13
CA PHE A 97 0.08 17.29 -9.38
C PHE A 97 -1.06 18.16 -9.92
N PRO A 98 -0.78 19.16 -10.77
CA PRO A 98 -1.81 19.93 -11.44
C PRO A 98 -2.77 19.08 -12.28
N GLN A 99 -2.29 17.93 -12.79
CA GLN A 99 -3.12 16.95 -13.46
C GLN A 99 -3.62 15.90 -12.45
N ALA A 100 -4.94 15.76 -12.33
CA ALA A 100 -5.58 14.86 -11.37
C ALA A 100 -5.23 13.37 -11.60
N ASN A 101 -4.85 12.99 -12.82
CA ASN A 101 -4.44 11.63 -13.17
C ASN A 101 -2.93 11.38 -13.06
N LYS A 102 -2.15 12.25 -12.40
CA LYS A 102 -0.70 12.07 -12.24
C LYS A 102 -0.30 11.89 -10.79
N GLY A 103 0.58 10.92 -10.55
CA GLY A 103 1.12 10.63 -9.23
C GLY A 103 2.32 9.69 -9.28
N GLY A 104 2.76 9.26 -8.10
CA GLY A 104 3.82 8.27 -7.91
C GLY A 104 3.34 6.87 -8.18
N GLN A 105 4.24 6.00 -8.63
CA GLN A 105 3.93 4.64 -9.09
C GLN A 105 3.31 3.71 -8.02
N SER A 106 3.56 3.96 -6.73
CA SER A 106 3.17 3.05 -5.64
C SER A 106 1.96 3.56 -4.88
N SER A 107 0.87 2.80 -4.89
CA SER A 107 -0.31 3.05 -4.05
C SER A 107 -0.02 2.88 -2.55
N LEU A 108 0.90 1.96 -2.19
CA LEU A 108 1.36 1.77 -0.80
C LEU A 108 2.12 2.96 -0.22
N ALA A 109 2.53 3.88 -1.09
CA ALA A 109 3.20 5.12 -0.73
C ALA A 109 2.27 6.31 -0.94
N ASP A 110 0.95 6.10 -0.87
CA ASP A 110 -0.08 7.12 -1.08
C ASP A 110 0.03 7.85 -2.42
N TYR A 111 0.60 7.22 -3.45
CA TYR A 111 0.95 7.83 -4.74
C TYR A 111 1.96 8.99 -4.63
N CYS A 112 2.74 9.04 -3.55
CA CYS A 112 3.79 10.02 -3.37
C CYS A 112 4.97 9.77 -4.30
N THR A 113 5.54 10.86 -4.81
CA THR A 113 6.70 10.83 -5.69
C THR A 113 7.97 11.15 -4.93
N TYR A 114 8.88 10.18 -4.88
CA TYR A 114 10.18 10.28 -4.21
C TYR A 114 11.25 9.58 -5.06
N PHE A 115 12.52 9.83 -4.76
CA PHE A 115 13.61 9.21 -5.52
C PHE A 115 13.76 7.72 -5.19
N VAL A 116 13.57 6.87 -6.20
CA VAL A 116 13.78 5.43 -6.15
C VAL A 116 15.15 5.11 -6.76
N ALA A 117 15.93 4.24 -6.11
CA ALA A 117 17.24 3.84 -6.60
C ALA A 117 17.15 3.20 -7.99
N TYR A 118 18.09 3.52 -8.88
CA TYR A 118 18.33 2.68 -10.04
C TYR A 118 18.90 1.32 -9.60
N SER A 119 18.58 0.26 -10.34
CA SER A 119 19.10 -1.09 -10.06
C SER A 119 20.63 -1.16 -10.08
N ASP A 120 21.27 -0.32 -10.90
CA ASP A 120 22.73 -0.18 -11.04
C ASP A 120 23.26 1.13 -10.42
N GLY A 121 22.42 1.85 -9.68
CA GLY A 121 22.70 3.19 -9.16
C GLY A 121 23.42 3.25 -7.82
N SER A 122 23.78 2.10 -7.22
CA SER A 122 24.43 2.09 -5.91
C SER A 122 25.74 2.88 -5.93
N CYS A 123 25.93 3.75 -4.94
CA CYS A 123 27.21 4.40 -4.69
C CYS A 123 28.12 3.55 -3.80
N THR A 124 27.55 2.64 -3.01
CA THR A 124 28.26 1.90 -1.97
C THR A 124 28.75 0.52 -2.41
N ASP A 125 28.05 -0.11 -3.35
CA ASP A 125 28.40 -1.43 -3.86
C ASP A 125 29.14 -1.31 -5.20
N THR A 126 30.39 -1.78 -5.25
CA THR A 126 31.20 -1.77 -6.48
C THR A 126 30.92 -2.94 -7.41
N ASN A 127 30.20 -3.97 -6.96
CA ASN A 127 29.99 -5.19 -7.73
C ASN A 127 28.74 -5.13 -8.61
N SER A 128 27.66 -4.49 -8.13
CA SER A 128 26.37 -4.44 -8.81
C SER A 128 26.08 -3.07 -9.47
N ALA A 129 26.96 -2.08 -9.27
CA ALA A 129 26.75 -0.72 -9.76
C ALA A 129 27.44 -0.43 -11.10
N ARG A 130 26.92 0.57 -11.80
CA ARG A 130 27.52 1.14 -13.02
C ARG A 130 28.94 1.68 -12.77
N SER A 131 29.80 1.59 -13.79
CA SER A 131 31.18 2.11 -13.69
C SER A 131 31.21 3.62 -13.43
N PRO A 132 32.08 4.12 -12.51
CA PRO A 132 32.21 5.56 -12.24
C PRO A 132 32.68 6.35 -13.45
N ASP A 133 32.02 7.48 -13.70
CA ASP A 133 32.42 8.43 -14.73
C ASP A 133 33.56 9.33 -14.23
N ARG A 134 34.78 9.01 -14.67
CA ARG A 134 36.01 9.75 -14.33
C ARG A 134 36.01 11.19 -14.86
N MET A 135 35.20 11.50 -15.88
CA MET A 135 35.07 12.85 -16.42
C MET A 135 34.19 13.72 -15.52
N LEU A 136 33.34 13.12 -14.68
CA LEU A 136 32.53 13.81 -13.67
C LEU A 136 33.14 13.70 -12.26
N GLY A 137 34.29 13.03 -12.15
CA GLY A 137 35.02 12.84 -10.90
C GLY A 137 34.36 11.86 -9.93
N GLU A 138 33.52 10.95 -10.44
CA GLU A 138 32.81 9.97 -9.61
C GLU A 138 33.74 8.89 -9.05
N VAL A 139 33.38 8.40 -7.86
CA VAL A 139 33.98 7.22 -7.23
C VAL A 139 32.88 6.43 -6.51
N ARG A 140 32.85 5.11 -6.72
CA ARG A 140 31.98 4.18 -5.99
C ARG A 140 32.82 3.35 -5.02
N ALA A 141 32.44 3.38 -3.75
CA ALA A 141 33.13 2.74 -2.63
C ALA A 141 32.18 2.66 -1.42
N SER A 142 32.48 1.86 -0.40
CA SER A 142 31.63 1.73 0.79
C SER A 142 31.33 3.07 1.50
N ASN A 143 32.27 4.02 1.42
CA ASN A 143 32.14 5.38 1.93
C ASN A 143 31.69 6.41 0.88
N SER A 144 31.18 5.99 -0.28
CA SER A 144 30.62 6.90 -1.28
C SER A 144 29.13 7.14 -1.05
N ARG A 145 28.68 8.36 -1.36
CA ARG A 145 27.28 8.79 -1.28
C ARG A 145 26.91 9.63 -2.50
N CYS A 146 25.64 9.60 -2.85
CA CYS A 146 25.07 10.38 -3.93
C CYS A 146 24.96 11.85 -3.51
N MET A 147 25.46 12.73 -4.38
CA MET A 147 25.40 14.18 -4.23
C MET A 147 24.99 14.82 -5.55
N ALA A 148 24.29 15.95 -5.48
CA ALA A 148 24.01 16.75 -6.66
C ALA A 148 25.33 17.35 -7.20
N SER A 149 25.55 17.29 -8.50
CA SER A 149 26.80 17.64 -9.15
C SER A 149 26.60 18.12 -10.58
N SER A 150 27.20 19.27 -10.89
CA SER A 150 27.42 19.78 -12.24
C SER A 150 28.88 19.63 -12.70
N LEU A 151 29.71 18.90 -11.94
CA LEU A 151 31.14 18.77 -12.22
C LEU A 151 31.41 18.11 -13.58
N VAL A 152 32.28 18.74 -14.36
CA VAL A 152 32.84 18.19 -15.60
C VAL A 152 34.32 18.56 -15.68
N ARG A 153 35.18 17.58 -15.94
CA ARG A 153 36.63 17.80 -16.05
C ARG A 153 36.93 18.86 -17.12
N THR A 154 37.82 19.79 -16.81
CA THR A 154 38.19 20.87 -17.74
C THR A 154 38.66 20.30 -19.07
N GLY A 155 38.11 20.81 -20.17
CA GLY A 155 38.37 20.30 -21.54
C GLY A 155 37.34 19.29 -22.04
N PHE A 156 36.40 18.84 -21.20
CA PHE A 156 35.28 17.99 -21.59
C PHE A 156 33.96 18.77 -21.51
N VAL A 157 32.98 18.31 -22.29
CA VAL A 157 31.63 18.88 -22.32
C VAL A 157 30.64 17.78 -21.93
N ARG A 158 29.66 18.12 -21.09
CA ARG A 158 28.64 17.15 -20.67
C ARG A 158 27.70 16.86 -21.83
N GLY A 159 27.62 15.60 -22.27
CA GLY A 159 26.74 15.18 -23.36
C GLY A 159 25.25 15.18 -23.01
N SER A 160 24.90 15.01 -21.73
CA SER A 160 23.52 15.11 -21.24
C SER A 160 23.46 15.95 -19.96
N MET A 161 22.58 16.95 -19.94
CA MET A 161 22.31 17.79 -18.76
C MET A 161 21.35 17.15 -17.75
N THR A 162 20.81 15.95 -18.03
CA THR A 162 19.79 15.30 -17.20
C THR A 162 20.34 14.59 -15.95
N GLN A 163 21.65 14.35 -15.90
CA GLN A 163 22.32 13.78 -14.73
C GLN A 163 22.82 14.92 -13.85
N GLY A 164 22.02 15.33 -12.86
CA GLY A 164 22.39 16.39 -11.93
C GLY A 164 23.10 15.90 -10.67
N ASN A 165 23.57 14.65 -10.65
CA ASN A 165 24.09 13.96 -9.46
C ASN A 165 25.17 12.94 -9.85
N GLY A 166 25.92 12.49 -8.84
CA GLY A 166 26.94 11.46 -8.97
C GLY A 166 27.36 10.91 -7.60
N CYS A 167 28.17 9.85 -7.63
CA CYS A 167 28.69 9.20 -6.43
C CYS A 167 30.07 9.73 -6.04
N TYR A 168 30.21 10.23 -4.81
CA TYR A 168 31.44 10.82 -4.30
C TYR A 168 31.78 10.27 -2.93
N GLN A 169 33.07 10.05 -2.68
CA GLN A 169 33.53 9.61 -1.36
C GLN A 169 33.36 10.72 -0.34
N HIS A 170 33.01 10.33 0.88
CA HIS A 170 32.97 11.23 2.02
C HIS A 170 33.72 10.64 3.21
N ARG A 171 34.10 11.52 4.14
CA ARG A 171 34.58 11.17 5.48
C ARG A 171 34.14 12.24 6.47
N CYS A 172 34.00 11.81 7.72
CA CYS A 172 33.61 12.67 8.82
C CYS A 172 34.81 12.78 9.76
N THR A 173 35.42 13.96 9.83
CA THR A 173 36.66 14.24 10.56
C THR A 173 36.46 15.48 11.42
N ASN A 174 36.71 15.39 12.74
CA ASN A 174 36.63 16.52 13.67
C ASN A 174 35.35 17.37 13.54
N ASN A 175 34.16 16.76 13.50
CA ASN A 175 32.86 17.42 13.27
C ASN A 175 32.74 18.17 11.94
N THR A 176 33.58 17.85 10.95
CA THR A 176 33.46 18.37 9.59
C THR A 176 33.17 17.24 8.61
N LEU A 177 32.37 17.55 7.60
CA LEU A 177 32.12 16.67 6.46
C LEU A 177 33.12 17.02 5.37
N GLU A 178 33.90 16.05 4.93
CA GLU A 178 34.81 16.20 3.80
C GLU A 178 34.38 15.28 2.66
N VAL A 179 34.50 15.77 1.43
CA VAL A 179 34.17 15.02 0.21
C VAL A 179 35.33 15.05 -0.78
N ALA A 180 35.48 13.96 -1.53
CA ALA A 180 36.59 13.79 -2.45
C ALA A 180 36.15 13.75 -3.91
N VAL A 181 36.89 14.48 -4.75
CA VAL A 181 36.79 14.43 -6.21
C VAL A 181 38.20 14.25 -6.75
N ASP A 182 38.42 13.19 -7.54
CA ASP A 182 39.71 12.88 -8.16
C ASP A 182 40.88 12.81 -7.14
N GLY A 183 40.60 12.28 -5.95
CA GLY A 183 41.58 12.17 -4.85
C GLY A 183 41.82 13.48 -4.05
N VAL A 184 41.24 14.60 -4.47
CA VAL A 184 41.31 15.88 -3.75
C VAL A 184 40.18 15.95 -2.73
N TRP A 185 40.51 16.11 -1.45
CA TRP A 185 39.55 16.27 -0.36
C TRP A 185 39.25 17.76 -0.10
N LYS A 186 37.97 18.10 0.04
CA LYS A 186 37.52 19.44 0.46
C LYS A 186 36.48 19.34 1.57
N VAL A 187 36.55 20.30 2.48
CA VAL A 187 35.57 20.48 3.56
C VAL A 187 34.29 21.07 2.99
N CYS A 188 33.16 20.46 3.32
CA CYS A 188 31.82 20.96 3.00
C CYS A 188 31.38 22.06 3.98
N PRO A 189 30.58 23.04 3.54
CA PRO A 189 29.89 23.95 4.45
C PRO A 189 29.01 23.17 5.42
N GLU A 190 28.92 23.64 6.67
CA GLU A 190 28.17 22.94 7.74
C GLU A 190 26.68 22.73 7.40
N VAL A 191 26.05 23.77 6.82
CA VAL A 191 24.65 23.74 6.36
C VAL A 191 24.47 23.10 4.97
N GLY A 192 25.55 22.60 4.37
CA GLY A 192 25.58 22.15 2.97
C GLY A 192 25.69 23.31 1.99
N GLY A 193 25.86 22.98 0.71
CA GLY A 193 25.97 23.99 -0.36
C GLY A 193 27.06 23.68 -1.39
N PRO A 194 27.24 24.59 -2.37
CA PRO A 194 28.12 24.36 -3.49
C PRO A 194 29.60 24.45 -3.10
N ILE A 195 30.40 23.53 -3.62
CA ILE A 195 31.85 23.58 -3.60
C ILE A 195 32.42 23.30 -4.98
N GLN A 196 33.55 23.93 -5.28
CA GLN A 196 34.25 23.84 -6.56
C GLN A 196 35.49 22.96 -6.41
N PHE A 197 35.93 22.27 -7.46
CA PHE A 197 37.15 21.46 -7.44
C PHE A 197 38.16 21.90 -8.53
N PRO A 198 39.47 21.92 -8.23
CA PRO A 198 40.47 22.26 -9.24
C PRO A 198 40.47 21.22 -10.37
N GLY A 199 40.55 21.68 -11.62
CA GLY A 199 40.51 20.80 -12.80
C GLY A 199 39.11 20.37 -13.25
N PHE A 200 38.06 20.90 -12.62
CA PHE A 200 36.67 20.69 -12.99
C PHE A 200 35.96 22.03 -13.16
N ASN A 201 35.04 22.09 -14.13
CA ASN A 201 34.05 23.13 -14.28
C ASN A 201 32.77 22.71 -13.55
N GLY A 202 32.01 23.66 -13.01
CA GLY A 202 30.77 23.37 -12.26
C GLY A 202 31.02 23.06 -10.79
N GLU A 203 29.96 22.71 -10.06
CA GLU A 203 29.96 22.55 -8.61
C GLU A 203 29.47 21.18 -8.17
N LEU A 204 30.01 20.72 -7.06
CA LEU A 204 29.42 19.66 -6.25
C LEU A 204 28.61 20.31 -5.14
N ILE A 205 27.36 19.87 -4.94
CA ILE A 205 26.51 20.36 -3.86
C ILE A 205 26.66 19.40 -2.67
N CYS A 206 27.40 19.85 -1.67
CA CYS A 206 27.54 19.13 -0.41
C CYS A 206 26.19 19.05 0.33
N PRO A 207 25.85 17.90 0.91
CA PRO A 207 24.80 17.84 1.91
C PRO A 207 25.22 18.57 3.19
N ALA A 208 24.25 18.86 4.06
CA ALA A 208 24.57 19.33 5.39
C ALA A 208 25.31 18.25 6.20
N TYR A 209 26.14 18.67 7.15
CA TYR A 209 26.94 17.74 7.98
C TYR A 209 26.09 16.63 8.61
N HIS A 210 24.92 16.99 9.14
CA HIS A 210 24.04 16.08 9.85
C HIS A 210 23.40 15.01 8.96
N GLU A 211 23.36 15.19 7.64
CA GLU A 211 22.78 14.20 6.72
C GLU A 211 23.69 12.97 6.53
N LEU A 212 25.01 13.14 6.66
CA LEU A 212 25.98 12.05 6.43
C LEU A 212 26.80 11.67 7.67
N CYS A 213 27.10 12.63 8.56
CA CYS A 213 28.05 12.44 9.65
C CYS A 213 27.41 12.29 11.03
N SER A 214 26.13 12.65 11.19
CA SER A 214 25.43 12.51 12.47
C SER A 214 24.69 11.16 12.56
N ALA A 215 25.40 10.12 12.97
CA ALA A 215 24.77 8.87 13.45
C ALA A 215 24.16 9.02 14.86
N ILE A 216 24.39 10.16 15.53
CA ILE A 216 23.92 10.49 16.88
C ILE A 216 23.37 11.92 16.85
N PRO A 217 22.26 12.24 17.55
CA PRO A 217 21.72 13.59 17.56
C PRO A 217 22.80 14.56 18.04
N VAL A 218 23.01 15.64 17.30
CA VAL A 218 23.74 16.80 17.80
C VAL A 218 23.04 17.22 19.10
N PRO A 219 23.72 17.32 20.25
CA PRO A 219 23.12 17.89 21.44
C PRO A 219 22.82 19.34 21.11
N VAL A 220 21.54 19.67 20.89
CA VAL A 220 21.09 21.05 20.77
C VAL A 220 21.42 21.70 22.12
N ASN A 221 22.34 22.66 22.10
CA ASN A 221 22.82 23.30 23.32
C ASN A 221 21.69 24.20 23.85
N GLY A 222 20.90 23.60 24.74
CA GLY A 222 19.72 24.13 25.40
C GLY A 222 19.00 22.95 26.03
N GLN A 223 19.30 22.66 27.30
CA GLN A 223 18.65 21.55 28.02
C GLN A 223 17.15 21.81 28.07
N CYS A 224 16.39 21.04 27.30
CA CYS A 224 14.95 21.02 27.41
C CYS A 224 14.53 20.42 28.75
N PRO A 225 13.46 20.94 29.37
CA PRO A 225 12.96 20.39 30.62
C PRO A 225 12.62 18.91 30.43
N ALA A 226 13.20 18.07 31.30
CA ALA A 226 13.06 16.61 31.29
C ALA A 226 13.24 15.92 29.92
N SER A 227 14.06 16.48 29.02
CA SER A 227 14.21 15.98 27.64
C SER A 227 12.88 15.85 26.90
N CYS A 228 11.95 16.77 27.16
CA CYS A 228 10.58 16.76 26.64
C CYS A 228 9.82 15.47 26.92
N SER A 229 10.16 14.77 28.02
CA SER A 229 9.60 13.49 28.42
C SER A 229 9.58 12.44 27.30
N LEU A 230 10.43 12.62 26.28
CA LEU A 230 10.43 11.87 25.01
C LEU A 230 9.13 11.98 24.19
N ASN A 231 8.24 12.90 24.52
CA ASN A 231 6.94 13.13 23.90
C ASN A 231 6.88 14.44 23.11
N GLY A 232 8.03 14.95 22.68
CA GLY A 232 8.13 16.17 21.90
C GLY A 232 9.54 16.45 21.43
N ASP A 233 9.64 17.32 20.43
CA ASP A 233 10.92 17.76 19.89
C ASP A 233 11.52 18.85 20.77
N CYS A 234 12.80 18.68 21.13
CA CYS A 234 13.58 19.69 21.85
C CYS A 234 14.21 20.67 20.85
N ILE A 235 13.65 21.89 20.76
CA ILE A 235 14.13 22.92 19.83
C ILE A 235 14.47 24.17 20.64
N ASN A 236 15.75 24.57 20.63
CA ASN A 236 16.27 25.74 21.34
C ASN A 236 15.91 25.79 22.85
N GLY A 237 15.96 24.64 23.55
CA GLY A 237 15.65 24.58 25.00
C GLY A 237 14.16 24.59 25.34
N LYS A 238 13.27 24.51 24.33
CA LYS A 238 11.83 24.40 24.52
C LYS A 238 11.30 23.10 23.90
N CYS A 239 10.30 22.51 24.55
CA CYS A 239 9.63 21.32 24.06
C CYS A 239 8.45 21.65 23.14
N PHE A 240 8.42 20.99 21.99
CA PHE A 240 7.34 21.01 21.02
C PHE A 240 6.67 19.65 21.04
N CYS A 241 5.57 19.54 21.77
CA CYS A 241 4.95 18.26 22.09
C CYS A 241 4.30 17.59 20.88
N PHE A 242 4.43 16.27 20.81
CA PHE A 242 3.70 15.43 19.86
C PHE A 242 2.20 15.50 20.14
N LEU A 243 1.40 15.15 19.13
CA LEU A 243 -0.05 15.24 19.21
C LEU A 243 -0.59 14.44 20.41
N GLY A 244 -1.49 15.04 21.19
CA GLY A 244 -2.01 14.46 22.43
C GLY A 244 -1.15 14.69 23.67
N PHE A 245 0.06 15.22 23.53
CA PHE A 245 0.93 15.64 24.64
C PHE A 245 1.01 17.15 24.74
N TYR A 246 1.14 17.66 25.96
CA TYR A 246 1.22 19.08 26.27
C TYR A 246 1.98 19.32 27.58
N GLY A 247 2.13 20.59 27.94
CA GLY A 247 2.91 21.01 29.10
C GLY A 247 4.34 21.39 28.72
N HIS A 248 5.10 21.89 29.71
CA HIS A 248 6.41 22.50 29.46
C HIS A 248 7.48 21.51 28.97
N ASP A 249 7.28 20.23 29.30
CA ASP A 249 8.15 19.09 29.05
C ASP A 249 7.39 17.93 28.40
N CYS A 250 6.20 18.17 27.86
CA CYS A 250 5.36 17.16 27.21
C CYS A 250 5.01 15.94 28.08
N SER A 251 5.08 16.10 29.41
CA SER A 251 4.69 15.06 30.36
C SER A 251 3.18 14.92 30.54
N MET A 252 2.41 15.96 30.15
CA MET A 252 0.96 15.97 30.29
C MET A 252 0.33 15.44 29.01
N GLN A 253 -0.73 14.66 29.16
CA GLN A 253 -1.37 13.97 28.04
C GLN A 253 -2.88 14.22 28.10
N SER A 254 -3.44 14.65 26.98
CA SER A 254 -4.88 14.92 26.83
C SER A 254 -5.44 13.89 25.89
N CYS A 255 -6.62 13.36 26.22
CA CYS A 255 -7.27 12.46 25.30
C CYS A 255 -7.58 13.17 23.99
N PRO A 256 -7.13 12.61 22.84
CA PRO A 256 -7.40 13.21 21.55
C PRO A 256 -8.92 13.31 21.36
N ASN A 257 -9.40 14.45 20.86
CA ASN A 257 -10.83 14.76 20.64
C ASN A 257 -11.76 14.46 21.82
N ASN A 258 -11.25 14.44 23.05
CA ASN A 258 -12.01 14.02 24.24
C ASN A 258 -12.69 12.65 24.05
N CYS A 259 -11.95 11.69 23.46
CA CYS A 259 -12.44 10.36 23.12
C CYS A 259 -13.69 10.35 22.24
N SER A 260 -13.87 11.41 21.44
CA SER A 260 -14.97 11.59 20.48
C SER A 260 -16.37 11.42 21.08
N GLY A 261 -16.51 11.52 22.41
CA GLY A 261 -17.74 11.20 23.12
C GLY A 261 -18.12 9.71 23.15
N HIS A 262 -17.22 8.82 22.77
CA HIS A 262 -17.41 7.36 22.67
C HIS A 262 -16.44 6.58 23.57
N GLY A 263 -15.94 7.23 24.61
CA GLY A 263 -15.01 6.63 25.57
C GLY A 263 -14.74 7.53 26.76
N ALA A 264 -14.13 6.94 27.78
CA ALA A 264 -13.69 7.68 28.96
C ALA A 264 -12.23 8.11 28.80
N CYS A 265 -11.95 9.38 29.06
CA CYS A 265 -10.59 9.89 29.08
C CYS A 265 -9.88 9.59 30.40
N HIS A 266 -8.78 8.84 30.36
CA HIS A 266 -7.97 8.56 31.54
C HIS A 266 -6.93 9.66 31.80
N SER A 267 -6.42 9.70 33.04
CA SER A 267 -5.43 10.69 33.49
C SER A 267 -4.06 10.60 32.80
N ASN A 268 -3.79 9.50 32.11
CA ASN A 268 -2.63 9.30 31.24
C ASN A 268 -2.94 9.62 29.76
N GLY A 269 -4.05 10.30 29.47
CA GLY A 269 -4.41 10.71 28.11
C GLY A 269 -4.80 9.57 27.15
N ILE A 270 -5.05 8.36 27.68
CA ILE A 270 -5.53 7.21 26.90
C ILE A 270 -7.06 7.16 26.99
N CYS A 271 -7.71 6.96 25.84
CA CYS A 271 -9.15 6.71 25.79
C CYS A 271 -9.48 5.25 26.05
N ALA A 272 -10.32 4.99 27.05
CA ALA A 272 -10.99 3.70 27.19
C ALA A 272 -12.28 3.74 26.38
N CYS A 273 -12.25 3.14 25.19
CA CYS A 273 -13.39 3.14 24.28
C CYS A 273 -14.54 2.26 24.77
N GLU A 274 -15.76 2.70 24.44
CA GLU A 274 -16.96 1.91 24.63
C GLU A 274 -16.95 0.66 23.71
N ASN A 275 -17.74 -0.36 24.05
CA ASN A 275 -17.83 -1.58 23.25
C ASN A 275 -18.23 -1.26 21.80
N GLY A 276 -17.51 -1.84 20.83
CA GLY A 276 -17.73 -1.61 19.40
C GLY A 276 -17.05 -0.36 18.86
N ARG A 277 -16.20 0.32 19.66
CA ARG A 277 -15.40 1.47 19.25
C ARG A 277 -13.91 1.21 19.48
N THR A 278 -13.07 1.78 18.63
CA THR A 278 -11.61 1.65 18.67
C THR A 278 -10.94 2.92 18.14
N GLY A 279 -9.61 2.93 18.10
CA GLY A 279 -8.80 4.08 17.73
C GLY A 279 -8.40 4.93 18.93
N ILE A 280 -7.41 5.80 18.73
CA ILE A 280 -6.81 6.62 19.79
C ILE A 280 -7.78 7.62 20.44
N ASP A 281 -8.89 7.92 19.77
CA ASP A 281 -9.94 8.82 20.22
C ASP A 281 -11.34 8.18 20.16
N CYS A 282 -11.44 6.87 20.02
CA CYS A 282 -12.71 6.12 19.95
C CYS A 282 -13.68 6.54 18.84
N SER A 283 -13.22 7.26 17.81
CA SER A 283 -14.06 7.67 16.68
C SER A 283 -14.43 6.50 15.78
N THR A 284 -13.58 5.49 15.66
CA THR A 284 -13.74 4.39 14.71
C THR A 284 -14.63 3.30 15.28
N ALA A 285 -15.67 2.88 14.56
CA ALA A 285 -16.43 1.69 14.92
C ALA A 285 -15.66 0.43 14.52
N ILE A 286 -15.69 -0.58 15.39
CA ILE A 286 -15.04 -1.88 15.17
C ILE A 286 -15.81 -2.64 14.09
N CYS A 287 -15.10 -3.12 13.07
CA CYS A 287 -15.63 -4.12 12.14
C CYS A 287 -15.46 -5.53 12.70
N ASP A 288 -16.22 -6.49 12.17
CA ASP A 288 -16.05 -7.91 12.47
C ASP A 288 -14.56 -8.32 12.33
N GLU A 289 -14.03 -9.11 13.28
CA GLU A 289 -12.65 -9.60 13.26
C GLU A 289 -12.30 -10.32 11.94
N GLN A 290 -13.31 -10.93 11.30
CA GLN A 290 -13.16 -11.59 10.01
C GLN A 290 -12.85 -10.63 8.86
N CYS A 291 -13.03 -9.31 9.03
CA CYS A 291 -12.81 -8.32 8.00
C CYS A 291 -11.32 -8.25 7.60
N SER A 292 -10.45 -7.96 8.57
CA SER A 292 -9.01 -7.84 8.33
C SER A 292 -8.36 -9.19 7.98
N LEU A 293 -8.86 -10.29 8.55
CA LEU A 293 -8.38 -11.65 8.27
C LEU A 293 -8.55 -12.05 6.79
N HIS A 294 -9.57 -11.53 6.11
CA HIS A 294 -9.84 -11.84 4.71
C HIS A 294 -9.37 -10.74 3.74
N GLY A 295 -8.66 -9.72 4.22
CA GLY A 295 -8.14 -8.62 3.40
C GLY A 295 -9.15 -7.49 3.13
N GLY A 296 -10.17 -7.34 3.97
CA GLY A 296 -11.12 -6.24 3.92
C GLY A 296 -10.61 -5.00 4.66
N VAL A 297 -11.01 -3.83 4.17
CA VAL A 297 -10.79 -2.52 4.79
C VAL A 297 -12.01 -2.18 5.62
N CYS A 298 -11.79 -1.86 6.89
CA CYS A 298 -12.85 -1.40 7.78
C CYS A 298 -13.06 0.12 7.60
N ASP A 299 -14.22 0.51 7.09
CA ASP A 299 -14.68 1.90 7.10
C ASP A 299 -15.80 2.06 8.13
N ASN A 300 -15.45 2.57 9.31
CA ASN A 300 -16.40 2.90 10.39
C ASN A 300 -17.43 1.80 10.70
N GLY A 301 -16.98 0.57 10.92
CA GLY A 301 -17.85 -0.56 11.26
C GLY A 301 -18.47 -1.26 10.04
N VAL A 302 -18.22 -0.77 8.82
CA VAL A 302 -18.57 -1.44 7.57
C VAL A 302 -17.31 -2.10 7.00
N CYS A 303 -17.35 -3.40 6.81
CA CYS A 303 -16.27 -4.11 6.13
C CYS A 303 -16.42 -4.00 4.62
N GLU A 304 -15.38 -3.53 3.94
CA GLU A 304 -15.33 -3.39 2.48
C GLU A 304 -14.14 -4.16 1.90
N PHE A 305 -14.38 -4.95 0.85
CA PHE A 305 -13.32 -5.61 0.11
C PHE A 305 -13.19 -4.92 -1.24
N ARG A 306 -12.02 -4.35 -1.58
CA ARG A 306 -11.84 -3.65 -2.87
C ARG A 306 -10.86 -4.39 -3.78
N CYS A 307 -11.14 -4.40 -5.08
CA CYS A 307 -10.28 -5.05 -6.06
C CYS A 307 -8.86 -4.45 -6.13
N SER A 308 -8.72 -3.15 -5.82
CA SER A 308 -7.42 -2.46 -5.77
C SER A 308 -6.48 -2.97 -4.69
N ASP A 309 -7.05 -3.59 -3.66
CA ASP A 309 -6.32 -3.91 -2.44
C ASP A 309 -5.64 -5.29 -2.53
N TYR A 310 -6.06 -6.11 -3.51
CA TYR A 310 -5.42 -7.38 -3.83
C TYR A 310 -4.38 -7.18 -4.94
N ALA A 311 -3.10 -7.32 -4.58
CA ALA A 311 -1.99 -7.18 -5.51
C ALA A 311 -2.20 -8.04 -6.77
N GLY A 312 -2.25 -7.38 -7.94
CA GLY A 312 -2.43 -8.02 -9.24
C GLY A 312 -3.89 -8.12 -9.74
N TYR A 313 -4.89 -7.83 -8.91
CA TYR A 313 -6.29 -7.78 -9.34
C TYR A 313 -6.61 -6.44 -10.03
N THR A 314 -7.21 -6.51 -11.21
CA THR A 314 -7.69 -5.33 -11.94
C THR A 314 -9.03 -5.64 -12.62
N CYS A 315 -9.91 -4.63 -12.74
CA CYS A 315 -11.11 -4.74 -13.57
C CYS A 315 -10.68 -4.83 -15.04
N GLN A 316 -10.92 -5.99 -15.65
CA GLN A 316 -10.57 -6.26 -17.04
C GLN A 316 -11.80 -6.74 -17.79
N ASN A 317 -11.82 -6.53 -19.11
CA ASN A 317 -12.90 -6.99 -19.95
C ASN A 317 -12.91 -8.54 -19.98
N SER A 318 -14.10 -9.14 -19.89
CA SER A 318 -14.33 -10.60 -19.99
C SER A 318 -13.57 -11.25 -21.15
N SER A 319 -13.50 -10.58 -22.30
CA SER A 319 -12.78 -11.06 -23.48
C SER A 319 -11.28 -11.34 -23.25
N MET A 320 -10.65 -10.66 -22.28
CA MET A 320 -9.25 -10.87 -21.89
C MET A 320 -9.08 -12.05 -20.93
N LEU A 321 -10.13 -12.44 -20.20
CA LEU A 321 -10.11 -13.53 -19.21
C LEU A 321 -10.37 -14.89 -19.86
N LEU A 322 -11.26 -14.94 -20.85
CA LEU A 322 -11.72 -16.16 -21.52
C LEU A 322 -10.59 -17.09 -22.03
N PRO A 323 -9.46 -16.60 -22.60
CA PRO A 323 -8.40 -17.50 -23.08
C PRO A 323 -7.65 -18.25 -21.97
N SER A 324 -7.73 -17.76 -20.73
CA SER A 324 -6.95 -18.26 -19.59
C SER A 324 -7.76 -19.12 -18.63
N LEU A 325 -9.09 -19.13 -18.77
CA LEU A 325 -10.03 -19.84 -17.90
C LEU A 325 -10.74 -20.92 -18.69
N SER A 326 -10.85 -22.12 -18.13
CA SER A 326 -11.40 -23.31 -18.78
C SER A 326 -12.74 -23.76 -18.19
N ILE A 327 -12.93 -23.49 -16.90
CA ILE A 327 -14.12 -23.85 -16.13
C ILE A 327 -15.06 -22.65 -16.12
N CYS A 328 -14.57 -21.44 -15.82
CA CYS A 328 -15.39 -20.23 -15.80
C CYS A 328 -15.61 -19.60 -17.19
N SER A 329 -14.98 -20.12 -18.26
CA SER A 329 -15.18 -19.64 -19.63
C SER A 329 -16.64 -19.58 -20.03
N ASP A 330 -17.39 -20.66 -19.77
CA ASP A 330 -18.80 -20.77 -20.17
C ASP A 330 -19.71 -19.85 -19.35
N VAL A 331 -19.26 -19.45 -18.16
CA VAL A 331 -19.98 -18.50 -17.29
C VAL A 331 -19.78 -17.08 -17.82
N LEU A 332 -18.57 -16.74 -18.28
CA LEU A 332 -18.19 -15.40 -18.73
C LEU A 332 -18.47 -15.14 -20.23
N ALA A 333 -18.71 -16.17 -21.03
CA ALA A 333 -18.77 -16.08 -22.50
C ALA A 333 -19.90 -15.17 -23.05
N ARG A 334 -20.99 -14.96 -22.31
CA ARG A 334 -22.09 -14.06 -22.72
C ARG A 334 -21.90 -12.61 -22.27
N ASP A 335 -20.98 -12.36 -21.35
CA ASP A 335 -20.71 -11.04 -20.76
C ASP A 335 -19.49 -10.40 -21.42
N GLY A 336 -19.24 -10.70 -22.71
CA GLY A 336 -18.01 -10.36 -23.46
C GLY A 336 -17.68 -8.86 -23.60
N PHE A 337 -18.55 -7.97 -23.13
CA PHE A 337 -18.34 -6.52 -23.07
C PHE A 337 -18.32 -5.96 -21.64
N GLU A 338 -18.52 -6.80 -20.64
CA GLU A 338 -18.53 -6.41 -19.23
C GLU A 338 -17.14 -6.52 -18.61
N GLN A 339 -16.96 -5.90 -17.45
CA GLN A 339 -15.71 -5.91 -16.70
C GLN A 339 -15.82 -6.80 -15.48
N HIS A 340 -14.75 -7.55 -15.21
CA HIS A 340 -14.61 -8.37 -14.02
C HIS A 340 -13.27 -8.11 -13.33
N CYS A 341 -13.29 -8.14 -12.00
CA CYS A 341 -12.09 -8.07 -11.18
C CYS A 341 -11.41 -9.44 -11.15
N ALA A 342 -10.22 -9.52 -11.73
CA ALA A 342 -9.40 -10.74 -11.67
C ALA A 342 -7.91 -10.39 -11.80
N PRO A 343 -7.00 -11.34 -11.48
CA PRO A 343 -5.57 -11.16 -11.71
C PRO A 343 -5.27 -10.80 -13.18
N SER A 344 -4.30 -9.91 -13.40
CA SER A 344 -3.86 -9.50 -14.74
C SER A 344 -2.94 -10.49 -15.44
N GLU A 345 -2.30 -11.40 -14.68
CA GLU A 345 -1.40 -12.40 -15.23
C GLU A 345 -2.15 -13.71 -15.59
N PRO A 346 -2.06 -14.20 -16.84
CA PRO A 346 -2.72 -15.44 -17.29
C PRO A 346 -2.36 -16.68 -16.47
N SER A 347 -1.10 -16.77 -16.01
CA SER A 347 -0.59 -17.87 -15.17
C SER A 347 -1.30 -17.91 -13.82
N ILE A 348 -1.55 -16.75 -13.21
CA ILE A 348 -2.22 -16.59 -11.93
C ILE A 348 -3.72 -16.85 -12.09
N LEU A 349 -4.34 -16.44 -13.21
CA LEU A 349 -5.74 -16.76 -13.53
C LEU A 349 -5.99 -18.28 -13.59
N GLN A 350 -5.09 -19.04 -14.20
CA GLN A 350 -5.18 -20.51 -14.23
C GLN A 350 -5.04 -21.11 -12.82
N GLN A 351 -4.14 -20.57 -12.00
CA GLN A 351 -3.98 -21.00 -10.61
C GLN A 351 -5.21 -20.67 -9.76
N LEU A 352 -5.82 -19.50 -9.94
CA LEU A 352 -7.07 -19.10 -9.28
C LEU A 352 -8.18 -20.13 -9.58
N GLU A 353 -8.30 -20.54 -10.83
CA GLU A 353 -9.31 -21.52 -11.24
C GLU A 353 -9.08 -22.90 -10.58
N ALA A 354 -7.83 -23.37 -10.55
CA ALA A 354 -7.49 -24.66 -9.96
C ALA A 354 -7.54 -24.67 -8.41
N ALA A 355 -7.06 -23.60 -7.77
CA ALA A 355 -6.79 -23.56 -6.33
C ALA A 355 -7.90 -22.86 -5.52
N VAL A 356 -8.79 -22.09 -6.17
CA VAL A 356 -9.85 -21.34 -5.48
C VAL A 356 -11.22 -21.70 -6.02
N VAL A 357 -11.44 -21.57 -7.34
CA VAL A 357 -12.75 -21.85 -7.95
C VAL A 357 -13.17 -23.30 -7.72
N MET A 358 -12.30 -24.25 -8.04
CA MET A 358 -12.63 -25.68 -7.91
C MET A 358 -12.88 -26.13 -6.47
N PRO A 359 -12.08 -25.73 -5.47
CA PRO A 359 -12.40 -26.00 -4.07
C PRO A 359 -13.71 -25.37 -3.60
N ASN A 360 -14.02 -24.13 -4.01
CA ASN A 360 -15.29 -23.49 -3.67
C ASN A 360 -16.48 -24.19 -4.33
N TYR A 361 -16.35 -24.57 -5.61
CA TYR A 361 -17.35 -25.39 -6.31
C TYR A 361 -17.63 -26.69 -5.55
N ASN A 362 -16.58 -27.43 -5.17
CA ASN A 362 -16.72 -28.68 -4.44
C ASN A 362 -17.37 -28.50 -3.05
N ARG A 363 -17.14 -27.37 -2.37
CA ARG A 363 -17.79 -27.04 -1.08
C ARG A 363 -19.27 -26.71 -1.25
N LEU A 364 -19.63 -26.03 -2.34
CA LEU A 364 -21.02 -25.70 -2.67
C LEU A 364 -21.83 -26.93 -3.10
N MET A 365 -21.18 -28.02 -3.49
CA MET A 365 -21.86 -29.26 -3.82
C MET A 365 -22.27 -30.02 -2.55
N PRO A 366 -23.57 -30.24 -2.29
CA PRO A 366 -24.01 -30.95 -1.09
C PRO A 366 -23.60 -32.44 -1.11
N ALA A 367 -23.02 -32.94 -0.02
CA ALA A 367 -22.65 -34.34 0.13
C ALA A 367 -23.87 -35.21 0.49
N GLY A 368 -24.22 -36.17 -0.40
CA GLY A 368 -25.15 -37.26 -0.15
C GLY A 368 -26.64 -36.88 -0.06
N GLN A 369 -27.39 -36.94 -1.17
CA GLN A 369 -28.87 -36.91 -1.15
C GLN A 369 -29.56 -37.80 -2.22
N THR A 370 -30.74 -38.28 -1.82
CA THR A 370 -31.58 -39.43 -2.27
C THR A 370 -32.19 -39.41 -3.68
N LEU A 371 -32.61 -40.60 -4.16
CA LEU A 371 -33.22 -41.03 -5.45
C LEU A 371 -34.06 -40.02 -6.30
N LEU A 372 -34.61 -38.94 -5.73
CA LEU A 372 -35.26 -37.84 -6.47
C LEU A 372 -34.25 -36.81 -7.04
N SER A 373 -32.98 -36.83 -6.59
CA SER A 373 -31.89 -35.90 -6.95
C SER A 373 -31.27 -36.16 -8.33
N ILE A 374 -31.65 -37.24 -9.01
CA ILE A 374 -31.04 -37.69 -10.27
C ILE A 374 -31.34 -36.73 -11.45
N LEU A 375 -32.45 -35.98 -11.39
CA LEU A 375 -32.77 -34.91 -12.37
C LEU A 375 -32.20 -33.54 -11.96
N ASP A 376 -31.92 -33.33 -10.67
CA ASP A 376 -31.49 -32.04 -10.10
C ASP A 376 -29.97 -31.84 -10.16
N ASN A 377 -29.21 -32.94 -10.28
CA ASN A 377 -27.75 -32.93 -10.21
C ASN A 377 -27.10 -32.07 -11.32
N GLY A 378 -27.74 -31.93 -12.48
CA GLY A 378 -27.26 -31.03 -13.54
C GLY A 378 -27.52 -29.56 -13.27
N TYR A 379 -28.64 -29.24 -12.62
CA TYR A 379 -29.08 -27.86 -12.39
C TYR A 379 -28.42 -27.27 -11.14
N CYS A 380 -28.34 -28.02 -10.05
CA CYS A 380 -27.58 -27.64 -8.86
C CYS A 380 -26.08 -27.53 -9.17
N ALA A 381 -25.49 -28.48 -9.91
CA ALA A 381 -24.08 -28.38 -10.33
C ALA A 381 -23.81 -27.13 -11.19
N ALA A 382 -24.71 -26.79 -12.11
CA ALA A 382 -24.59 -25.58 -12.91
C ALA A 382 -24.69 -24.31 -12.04
N ALA A 383 -25.62 -24.26 -11.08
CA ALA A 383 -25.78 -23.13 -10.18
C ALA A 383 -24.60 -22.99 -9.19
N ALA A 384 -24.08 -24.10 -8.67
CA ALA A 384 -22.89 -24.13 -7.80
C ALA A 384 -21.63 -23.69 -8.56
N LYS A 385 -21.45 -24.14 -9.82
CA LYS A 385 -20.35 -23.72 -10.69
C LYS A 385 -20.39 -22.21 -10.93
N ARG A 386 -21.57 -21.67 -11.23
CA ARG A 386 -21.75 -20.22 -11.42
C ARG A 386 -21.43 -19.44 -10.16
N LEU A 387 -21.97 -19.85 -9.01
CA LEU A 387 -21.70 -19.17 -7.75
C LEU A 387 -20.21 -19.23 -7.39
N ALA A 388 -19.53 -20.37 -7.58
CA ALA A 388 -18.08 -20.50 -7.36
C ALA A 388 -17.24 -19.60 -8.28
N CYS A 389 -17.61 -19.50 -9.57
CA CYS A 389 -16.97 -18.61 -10.51
C CYS A 389 -17.19 -17.14 -10.12
N TRP A 390 -18.42 -16.74 -9.78
CA TRP A 390 -18.70 -15.37 -9.37
C TRP A 390 -17.98 -14.99 -8.08
N ILE A 391 -17.94 -15.87 -7.07
CA ILE A 391 -17.15 -15.67 -5.84
C ILE A 391 -15.67 -15.36 -6.14
N SER A 392 -15.12 -15.93 -7.21
CA SER A 392 -13.69 -15.85 -7.51
C SER A 392 -13.35 -14.78 -8.57
N ILE A 393 -14.29 -14.48 -9.47
CA ILE A 393 -14.17 -13.54 -10.60
C ILE A 393 -15.40 -12.64 -10.55
N GLN A 394 -15.29 -11.58 -9.76
CA GLN A 394 -16.42 -10.70 -9.45
C GLN A 394 -16.70 -9.75 -10.61
N ARG A 395 -17.96 -9.38 -10.80
CA ARG A 395 -18.36 -8.32 -11.76
C ARG A 395 -17.97 -6.95 -11.20
N CYS A 396 -17.50 -6.06 -12.07
CA CYS A 396 -17.28 -4.66 -11.71
C CYS A 396 -18.60 -3.88 -11.89
N ASP A 397 -19.01 -3.13 -10.87
CA ASP A 397 -20.20 -2.29 -10.94
C ASP A 397 -19.94 -1.03 -11.79
N LYS A 398 -21.01 -0.50 -12.41
CA LYS A 398 -20.94 0.68 -13.31
C LYS A 398 -20.91 2.01 -12.57
N ASP A 399 -21.06 1.98 -11.26
CA ASP A 399 -21.07 3.12 -10.34
C ASP A 399 -19.67 3.67 -10.03
N GLY A 400 -18.61 2.97 -10.47
CA GLY A 400 -17.22 3.33 -10.18
C GLY A 400 -16.74 2.83 -8.82
N ASP A 401 -17.55 2.02 -8.13
CA ASP A 401 -17.22 1.36 -6.89
C ASP A 401 -16.46 0.06 -7.20
N ASN A 402 -15.21 -0.05 -6.73
CA ASN A 402 -14.36 -1.22 -6.96
C ASN A 402 -14.51 -2.28 -5.86
N ARG A 403 -15.65 -2.27 -5.14
CA ARG A 403 -15.98 -3.27 -4.12
C ARG A 403 -16.26 -4.64 -4.74
N LEU A 404 -15.73 -5.67 -4.10
CA LEU A 404 -15.96 -7.07 -4.43
C LEU A 404 -17.33 -7.48 -3.90
N ARG A 405 -18.29 -7.65 -4.81
CA ARG A 405 -19.63 -8.15 -4.53
C ARG A 405 -19.96 -9.34 -5.42
N VAL A 406 -20.52 -10.39 -4.82
CA VAL A 406 -21.08 -11.55 -5.50
C VAL A 406 -22.47 -11.20 -6.01
N CYS A 407 -22.82 -11.64 -7.21
CA CYS A 407 -24.15 -11.31 -7.73
C CYS A 407 -25.27 -11.96 -6.89
N HIS A 408 -26.19 -11.12 -6.41
CA HIS A 408 -27.38 -11.54 -5.64
C HIS A 408 -28.18 -12.63 -6.37
N SER A 409 -28.35 -12.46 -7.68
CA SER A 409 -29.10 -13.39 -8.54
C SER A 409 -28.46 -14.78 -8.65
N ALA A 410 -27.11 -14.86 -8.60
CA ALA A 410 -26.38 -16.12 -8.61
C ALA A 410 -26.56 -16.87 -7.27
N CYS A 411 -26.50 -16.15 -6.14
CA CYS A 411 -26.78 -16.69 -4.82
C CYS A 411 -28.21 -17.24 -4.72
N ARG A 412 -29.21 -16.48 -5.16
CA ARG A 412 -30.62 -16.90 -5.18
C ARG A 412 -30.84 -18.14 -6.04
N SER A 413 -30.19 -18.19 -7.21
CA SER A 413 -30.26 -19.33 -8.12
C SER A 413 -29.68 -20.59 -7.48
N TYR A 414 -28.55 -20.48 -6.79
CA TYR A 414 -27.96 -21.59 -6.04
C TYR A 414 -28.87 -22.08 -4.89
N ASN A 415 -29.40 -21.18 -4.06
CA ASN A 415 -30.35 -21.54 -2.99
C ASN A 415 -31.58 -22.28 -3.54
N SER A 416 -32.13 -21.80 -4.67
CA SER A 416 -33.27 -22.41 -5.33
C SER A 416 -32.95 -23.79 -5.93
N ALA A 417 -31.81 -23.91 -6.62
CA ALA A 417 -31.40 -25.12 -7.32
C ALA A 417 -30.89 -26.23 -6.40
N CYS A 418 -30.22 -25.87 -5.30
CA CYS A 418 -29.56 -26.81 -4.40
C CYS A 418 -30.29 -26.95 -3.06
N GLY A 419 -31.38 -26.21 -2.83
CA GLY A 419 -32.10 -26.20 -1.55
C GLY A 419 -31.27 -25.62 -0.39
N ALA A 420 -30.32 -24.73 -0.70
CA ALA A 420 -29.42 -24.12 0.28
C ALA A 420 -30.04 -22.88 0.95
N GLY A 421 -29.46 -22.48 2.09
CA GLY A 421 -29.92 -21.36 2.92
C GLY A 421 -28.89 -20.23 3.04
N LEU A 422 -28.20 -19.87 1.96
CA LEU A 422 -27.29 -18.72 1.97
C LEU A 422 -28.09 -17.41 2.15
N ASP A 423 -27.59 -16.49 2.97
CA ASP A 423 -28.17 -15.16 3.08
C ASP A 423 -27.70 -14.28 1.91
N CYS A 424 -28.53 -14.17 0.86
CA CYS A 424 -28.21 -13.34 -0.29
C CYS A 424 -28.48 -11.84 -0.07
N SER A 425 -29.02 -11.44 1.09
CA SER A 425 -29.33 -10.04 1.40
C SER A 425 -28.17 -9.26 2.03
N ASP A 426 -27.07 -9.96 2.35
CA ASP A 426 -25.86 -9.37 2.89
C ASP A 426 -25.18 -8.45 1.87
N GLN A 427 -25.28 -7.14 2.07
CA GLN A 427 -24.71 -6.12 1.19
C GLN A 427 -23.18 -6.01 1.26
N THR A 428 -22.54 -6.68 2.22
CA THR A 428 -21.08 -6.75 2.29
C THR A 428 -20.52 -7.75 1.28
N LEU A 429 -21.30 -8.81 0.98
CA LEU A 429 -20.88 -9.90 0.12
C LEU A 429 -21.67 -9.98 -1.19
N PHE A 430 -22.93 -9.54 -1.22
CA PHE A 430 -23.81 -9.65 -2.38
C PHE A 430 -24.28 -8.29 -2.90
N SER A 431 -24.49 -8.21 -4.22
CA SER A 431 -25.06 -7.04 -4.89
C SER A 431 -26.51 -6.76 -4.47
N SER A 432 -27.09 -5.64 -4.89
CA SER A 432 -28.49 -5.31 -4.56
C SER A 432 -29.51 -6.10 -5.39
N GLU A 433 -30.76 -6.16 -4.93
CA GLU A 433 -31.87 -6.79 -5.68
C GLU A 433 -32.23 -6.03 -6.97
N GLU A 434 -31.93 -4.73 -7.04
CA GLU A 434 -32.30 -3.84 -8.15
C GLU A 434 -31.36 -3.95 -9.36
N GLU A 435 -30.15 -4.53 -9.19
CA GLU A 435 -29.09 -4.63 -10.21
C GLU A 435 -29.28 -5.74 -11.27
N GLY A 436 -30.53 -6.18 -11.47
CA GLY A 436 -30.93 -6.91 -12.68
C GLY A 436 -30.89 -8.43 -12.53
N VAL A 437 -32.09 -9.01 -12.51
CA VAL A 437 -32.39 -10.46 -12.52
C VAL A 437 -31.76 -11.21 -13.71
N GLU A 438 -31.28 -10.50 -14.73
CA GLU A 438 -30.78 -11.05 -16.01
C GLU A 438 -29.26 -10.89 -16.25
N GLN A 439 -28.52 -10.13 -15.43
CA GLN A 439 -27.17 -9.66 -15.81
C GLN A 439 -25.98 -10.44 -15.21
N CYS A 440 -26.21 -11.39 -14.30
CA CYS A 440 -25.14 -12.21 -13.69
C CYS A 440 -25.45 -13.73 -13.64
N THR A 441 -26.48 -14.20 -14.33
CA THR A 441 -26.92 -15.61 -14.18
C THR A 441 -26.27 -16.56 -15.17
N GLY A 442 -25.58 -16.04 -16.19
CA GLY A 442 -24.85 -16.82 -17.18
C GLY A 442 -25.67 -17.85 -17.97
N TYR A 443 -26.99 -17.97 -17.77
CA TYR A 443 -27.89 -18.86 -18.55
C TYR A 443 -29.36 -18.61 -18.20
N GLY A 444 -30.20 -18.54 -19.23
CA GLY A 444 -31.65 -18.40 -19.12
C GLY A 444 -32.37 -19.63 -18.53
N GLU A 445 -33.54 -19.33 -17.99
CA GLU A 445 -34.58 -20.24 -17.46
C GLU A 445 -34.40 -20.75 -16.02
N ILE A 446 -34.72 -19.85 -15.08
CA ILE A 446 -35.58 -20.24 -13.96
C ILE A 446 -36.90 -20.72 -14.59
N ARG A 447 -37.28 -21.99 -14.44
CA ARG A 447 -38.62 -22.42 -14.87
C ARG A 447 -39.68 -21.56 -14.17
N PRO A 448 -40.70 -21.04 -14.89
CA PRO A 448 -41.82 -20.37 -14.26
C PRO A 448 -42.48 -21.31 -13.26
N SER A 449 -42.95 -20.75 -12.13
CA SER A 449 -43.62 -21.40 -10.99
C SER A 449 -44.87 -22.27 -11.29
N TRP A 450 -45.12 -22.63 -12.55
CA TRP A 450 -46.38 -23.16 -13.05
C TRP A 450 -46.43 -24.70 -13.02
N VAL A 451 -45.28 -25.37 -12.84
CA VAL A 451 -45.21 -26.84 -12.76
C VAL A 451 -45.49 -27.38 -11.34
N ARG A 452 -45.49 -26.55 -10.30
CA ARG A 452 -46.01 -26.96 -8.97
C ARG A 452 -47.54 -27.14 -8.93
N ARG A 453 -48.27 -26.73 -9.98
CA ARG A 453 -49.75 -26.79 -10.01
C ARG A 453 -50.32 -28.11 -10.52
N PHE A 454 -49.54 -28.97 -11.17
CA PHE A 454 -50.04 -30.24 -11.73
C PHE A 454 -49.90 -31.46 -10.82
N ARG A 455 -49.24 -31.34 -9.65
CA ARG A 455 -49.16 -32.44 -8.68
C ARG A 455 -50.34 -32.48 -7.68
N ASN A 456 -51.24 -31.49 -7.72
CA ASN A 456 -52.43 -31.43 -6.86
C ASN A 456 -53.77 -31.76 -7.56
N PHE A 457 -53.75 -32.21 -8.82
CA PHE A 457 -54.99 -32.61 -9.52
C PHE A 457 -55.22 -34.13 -9.62
N TYR A 458 -54.29 -34.96 -9.12
CA TYR A 458 -54.40 -36.43 -9.12
C TYR A 458 -54.50 -37.05 -7.72
N SER A 459 -54.85 -36.26 -6.69
CA SER A 459 -55.09 -36.74 -5.32
C SER A 459 -56.42 -36.25 -4.73
N ARG A 460 -57.44 -36.07 -5.58
CA ARG A 460 -58.85 -35.92 -5.15
C ARG A 460 -59.75 -36.72 -6.09
N ASN A 461 -59.63 -38.04 -6.02
CA ASN A 461 -60.68 -38.99 -6.42
C ASN A 461 -60.41 -40.33 -5.72
N HIS A 462 -60.65 -40.35 -4.41
CA HIS A 462 -61.13 -41.53 -3.68
C HIS A 462 -61.40 -41.12 -2.23
N SER A 463 -62.61 -41.44 -1.74
CA SER A 463 -63.13 -41.30 -0.36
C SER A 463 -64.10 -40.12 -0.11
N ARG A 464 -65.30 -40.18 -0.68
CA ARG A 464 -66.54 -40.59 0.02
C ARG A 464 -67.71 -40.60 -0.94
#